data_AF-A0A3B5YY81-F1
#
_entry.id   AF-A0A3B5YY81-F1
#
_cell.length_a   1.000
_cell.length_b   1.000
_cell.length_c   1.000
_cell.angle_alpha   90.00
_cell.angle_beta   90.00
_cell.angle_gamma   90.00
#
_symmetry.space_group_name_H-M   'P 1'
#
loop_
_entity.id
_entity.type
_entity.pdbx_description
1 polymer ?
#
loop_
_entity_poly.entity_id
_entity_poly.type
_entity_poly.pdbx_seq_one_letter_code
_entity_poly.pdbx_strand_id
1 'polypeptide(L)'
;MMLASQIAQLLNLQHATFLTDYATLASAVVSQDLISDPGHWTIRPQLAHIKGSTAFDITRVYHINRGYNFRAHHHAKLALKIQNTPYRFRCLGLGNEACLNAVVAALSTVLNCTIVHVCCY
;
A
#
# COMPACT_ATOMS: atom_id res chain seq x y z
N MET A 1 0.35 -4.33 1.09
CA MET A 1 0.62 -3.92 -0.30
C MET A 1 -0.62 -3.71 -1.14
N MET A 2 -1.69 -4.51 -1.01
CA MET A 2 -2.92 -4.36 -1.81
C MET A 2 -3.51 -2.93 -1.83
N LEU A 3 -3.71 -2.31 -0.65
CA LEU A 3 -4.20 -0.93 -0.59
C LEU A 3 -3.21 0.07 -1.24
N ALA A 4 -1.90 -0.16 -1.08
CA ALA A 4 -0.88 0.70 -1.67
C ALA A 4 -0.89 0.62 -3.20
N SER A 5 -1.09 -0.57 -3.80
CA SER A 5 -1.18 -0.71 -5.26
C SER A 5 -2.44 -0.03 -5.82
N GLN A 6 -3.57 -0.13 -5.11
CA GLN A 6 -4.79 0.59 -5.50
C GLN A 6 -4.61 2.11 -5.46
N ILE A 7 -3.99 2.63 -4.38
CA ILE A 7 -3.67 4.06 -4.28
C ILE A 7 -2.73 4.47 -5.40
N ALA A 8 -1.68 3.69 -5.70
CA ALA A 8 -0.74 4.00 -6.78
C ALA A 8 -1.44 4.06 -8.14
N GLN A 9 -2.34 3.12 -8.42
CA GLN A 9 -3.13 3.09 -9.65
C GLN A 9 -4.08 4.29 -9.76
N LEU A 10 -4.77 4.64 -8.67
CA LEU A 10 -5.68 5.78 -8.62
C LEU A 10 -4.96 7.12 -8.76
N LEU A 11 -3.73 7.21 -8.24
CA LEU A 11 -2.84 8.36 -8.42
C LEU A 11 -2.08 8.34 -9.76
N ASN A 12 -2.32 7.33 -10.61
CA ASN A 12 -1.65 7.12 -11.89
C ASN A 12 -0.11 7.15 -11.79
N LEU A 13 0.44 6.56 -10.71
CA LEU A 13 1.88 6.47 -10.51
C LEU A 13 2.48 5.39 -11.42
N GLN A 14 3.25 5.80 -12.42
CA GLN A 14 3.83 4.87 -13.40
C GLN A 14 5.02 4.05 -12.87
N HIS A 15 5.66 4.49 -11.77
CA HIS A 15 6.91 3.90 -11.27
C HIS A 15 6.93 3.78 -9.73
N ALA A 16 5.81 3.33 -9.15
CA ALA A 16 5.72 3.17 -7.71
C ALA A 16 6.70 2.10 -7.21
N THR A 17 7.49 2.45 -6.19
CA THR A 17 8.36 1.50 -5.48
C THR A 17 7.67 1.04 -4.21
N PHE A 18 7.46 -0.27 -4.07
CA PHE A 18 6.78 -0.86 -2.94
C PHE A 18 7.77 -1.52 -1.99
N LEU A 19 7.77 -1.10 -0.73
CA LEU A 19 8.61 -1.64 0.32
C LEU A 19 7.76 -2.46 1.30
N THR A 20 8.26 -3.61 1.73
CA THR A 20 7.58 -4.45 2.75
C THR A 20 8.58 -5.18 3.63
N ASP A 21 8.27 -5.34 4.92
CA ASP A 21 9.02 -6.21 5.85
C ASP A 21 8.51 -7.65 5.85
N TYR A 22 7.56 -8.00 4.98
CA TYR A 22 7.04 -9.35 4.86
C TYR A 22 7.76 -10.11 3.73
N ALA A 23 8.85 -10.77 4.10
CA ALA A 23 9.72 -11.50 3.17
C ALA A 23 8.98 -12.50 2.27
N THR A 24 8.03 -13.26 2.82
CA THR A 24 7.24 -14.23 2.04
C THR A 24 6.44 -13.55 0.93
N LEU A 25 5.83 -12.39 1.21
CA LEU A 25 5.09 -11.65 0.19
C LEU A 25 6.03 -11.04 -0.84
N ALA A 26 7.15 -10.45 -0.43
CA ALA A 26 8.14 -9.91 -1.37
C ALA A 26 8.66 -11.00 -2.31
N SER A 27 9.00 -12.18 -1.78
CA SER A 27 9.47 -13.31 -2.57
C SER A 27 8.39 -13.85 -3.52
N ALA A 28 7.15 -14.02 -3.04
CA ALA A 28 6.04 -14.54 -3.84
C ALA A 28 5.54 -13.55 -4.90
N VAL A 29 5.79 -12.25 -4.69
CA VAL A 29 5.58 -11.23 -5.70
C VAL A 29 6.60 -11.39 -6.83
N VAL A 30 7.88 -11.56 -6.48
CA VAL A 30 9.00 -11.69 -7.42
C VAL A 30 8.94 -13.03 -8.18
N SER A 31 8.42 -14.10 -7.56
CA SER A 31 8.14 -15.33 -8.30
C SER A 31 7.00 -15.07 -9.30
N GLN A 32 7.35 -15.07 -10.59
CA GLN A 32 6.44 -14.65 -11.67
C GLN A 32 5.24 -15.58 -11.83
N ASP A 33 5.35 -16.82 -11.37
CA ASP A 33 4.47 -17.89 -11.80
C ASP A 33 3.57 -18.39 -10.65
N LEU A 34 2.37 -17.79 -10.55
CA LEU A 34 1.36 -18.18 -9.55
C LEU A 34 0.82 -19.59 -9.75
N ILE A 35 1.10 -20.21 -10.91
CA ILE A 35 0.66 -21.56 -11.25
C ILE A 35 1.69 -22.58 -10.75
N SER A 36 2.99 -22.33 -10.97
CA SER A 36 4.06 -23.26 -10.57
C SER A 36 4.59 -23.03 -9.15
N ASP A 37 4.60 -21.79 -8.65
CA ASP A 37 4.91 -21.45 -7.27
C ASP A 37 3.89 -20.44 -6.71
N PRO A 38 2.71 -20.91 -6.29
CA PRO A 38 1.61 -20.04 -5.89
C PRO A 38 1.87 -19.26 -4.59
N GLY A 39 2.99 -19.53 -3.91
CA GLY A 39 3.19 -19.14 -2.53
C GLY A 39 2.13 -19.70 -1.57
N HIS A 40 2.12 -19.18 -0.34
CA HIS A 40 1.18 -19.61 0.69
C HIS A 40 -0.27 -19.26 0.30
N TRP A 41 -1.22 -20.17 0.50
CA TRP A 41 -2.61 -20.01 0.05
C TRP A 41 -3.27 -18.72 0.55
N THR A 42 -2.91 -18.26 1.75
CA THR A 42 -3.45 -17.05 2.38
C THR A 42 -3.08 -15.75 1.66
N ILE A 43 -1.98 -15.73 0.89
CA ILE A 43 -1.52 -14.51 0.20
C ILE A 43 -1.93 -14.46 -1.28
N ARG A 44 -2.45 -15.55 -1.85
CA ARG A 44 -2.82 -15.64 -3.27
C ARG A 44 -3.83 -14.56 -3.72
N PRO A 45 -4.91 -14.26 -2.99
CA PRO A 45 -5.84 -13.21 -3.40
C PRO A 45 -5.17 -11.84 -3.47
N GLN A 46 -4.27 -11.57 -2.53
CA GLN A 46 -3.51 -10.32 -2.46
C GLN A 46 -2.52 -10.23 -3.63
N LEU A 47 -1.82 -11.32 -3.94
CA LEU A 47 -0.89 -11.41 -5.07
C LEU A 47 -1.58 -11.21 -6.42
N ALA A 48 -2.73 -11.87 -6.63
CA ALA A 48 -3.52 -11.73 -7.85
C ALA A 48 -3.98 -10.27 -8.06
N HIS A 49 -4.43 -9.61 -6.99
CA HIS A 49 -4.82 -8.21 -7.05
C HIS A 49 -3.65 -7.27 -7.38
N ILE A 50 -2.51 -7.48 -6.71
CA ILE A 50 -1.32 -6.65 -6.91
C ILE A 50 -0.79 -6.81 -8.35
N LYS A 51 -0.67 -8.05 -8.85
CA LYS A 51 -0.20 -8.34 -10.22
C LYS A 51 -1.17 -7.84 -11.31
N GLY A 52 -2.46 -7.71 -11.00
CA GLY A 52 -3.46 -7.17 -11.92
C GLY A 52 -3.47 -5.64 -12.02
N SER A 53 -2.70 -4.93 -11.19
CA SER A 53 -2.65 -3.46 -11.21
C SER A 53 -1.67 -2.94 -12.27
N THR A 54 -2.07 -1.94 -13.05
CA THR A 54 -1.22 -1.34 -14.09
C THR A 54 -0.07 -0.48 -13.54
N ALA A 55 -0.17 -0.03 -12.29
CA ALA A 55 0.88 0.72 -11.60
C ALA A 55 1.93 -0.19 -10.94
N PHE A 56 1.74 -1.51 -11.07
CA PHE A 56 2.57 -2.50 -10.41
C PHE A 56 3.71 -2.96 -11.31
N ASP A 57 4.94 -2.75 -10.83
CA ASP A 57 6.16 -3.28 -11.44
C ASP A 57 6.85 -4.21 -10.44
N ILE A 58 6.96 -5.48 -10.82
CA ILE A 58 7.61 -6.54 -10.05
C ILE A 58 9.07 -6.21 -9.70
N THR A 59 9.76 -5.46 -10.56
CA THR A 59 11.16 -5.05 -10.35
C THR A 59 11.31 -3.96 -9.30
N ARG A 60 10.19 -3.39 -8.83
CA ARG A 60 10.16 -2.28 -7.87
C ARG A 60 9.57 -2.69 -6.52
N VAL A 61 9.59 -3.98 -6.21
CA VAL A 61 9.12 -4.54 -4.94
C VAL A 61 10.29 -5.05 -4.14
N TYR A 62 10.54 -4.44 -2.98
CA TYR A 62 11.70 -4.74 -2.15
C TYR A 62 11.31 -5.17 -0.74
N HIS A 63 11.97 -6.22 -0.28
CA HIS A 63 11.98 -6.56 1.13
C HIS A 63 12.90 -5.61 1.91
N ILE A 64 12.40 -5.03 2.99
CA ILE A 64 13.17 -4.17 3.91
C ILE A 64 13.17 -4.78 5.31
N ASN A 65 14.22 -4.51 6.10
CA ASN A 65 14.22 -4.91 7.49
C ASN A 65 13.07 -4.21 8.25
N ARG A 66 12.41 -4.92 9.16
CA ARG A 66 11.34 -4.40 10.02
C ARG A 66 11.70 -3.11 10.75
N GLY A 67 12.97 -2.93 11.11
CA GLY A 67 13.47 -1.68 11.72
C GLY A 67 13.22 -0.45 10.86
N TYR A 68 13.28 -0.57 9.53
CA TYR A 68 12.99 0.52 8.59
C TYR A 68 11.48 0.65 8.28
N ASN A 69 10.68 -0.39 8.54
CA ASN A 69 9.23 -0.38 8.31
C ASN A 69 8.41 0.07 9.54
N PHE A 70 9.04 0.70 10.53
CA PHE A 70 8.40 1.02 11.82
C PHE A 70 7.18 1.93 11.68
N ARG A 71 7.20 2.89 10.73
CA ARG A 71 6.07 3.80 10.47
C ARG A 71 4.87 3.05 9.91
N ALA A 72 5.07 2.22 8.87
CA ALA A 72 3.98 1.43 8.30
C ALA A 72 3.42 0.44 9.32
N HIS A 73 4.29 -0.19 10.13
CA HIS A 73 3.88 -1.07 11.22
C HIS A 73 3.06 -0.32 12.29
N HIS A 74 3.48 0.88 12.67
CA HIS A 74 2.75 1.73 13.60
C HIS A 74 1.36 2.08 13.05
N HIS A 75 1.27 2.53 11.80
CA HIS A 75 -0.01 2.85 11.15
C HIS A 75 -0.92 1.63 10.98
N ALA A 76 -0.36 0.46 10.64
CA ALA A 76 -1.13 -0.79 10.58
C ALA A 76 -1.73 -1.16 11.95
N LYS A 77 -0.94 -1.00 13.03
CA LYS A 77 -1.45 -1.18 14.40
C LYS A 77 -2.52 -0.16 14.78
N LEU A 78 -2.37 1.10 14.38
CA LEU A 78 -3.39 2.11 14.59
C LEU A 78 -4.69 1.74 13.86
N ALA A 79 -4.60 1.32 12.60
CA ALA A 79 -5.78 0.92 11.83
C ALA A 79 -6.56 -0.24 12.50
N LEU A 80 -5.85 -1.23 13.06
CA LEU A 80 -6.48 -2.32 13.81
C LEU A 80 -7.19 -1.85 15.08
N LYS A 81 -6.60 -0.89 15.80
CA LYS A 81 -7.20 -0.35 17.03
C LYS A 81 -8.48 0.46 16.78
N ILE A 82 -8.70 0.89 15.53
CA ILE A 82 -9.67 1.94 15.21
C ILE A 82 -10.81 1.40 14.33
N GLN A 83 -11.00 0.08 14.29
CA GLN A 83 -12.12 -0.57 13.61
C GLN A 83 -13.51 -0.07 14.04
N ASN A 84 -13.64 0.74 15.11
CA ASN A 84 -14.92 1.18 15.68
C ASN A 84 -15.11 2.71 15.83
N THR A 85 -14.27 3.59 15.26
CA THR A 85 -14.52 5.05 15.36
C THR A 85 -14.43 5.80 14.02
N PRO A 86 -15.36 6.74 13.75
CA PRO A 86 -15.32 7.58 12.56
C PRO A 86 -14.21 8.63 12.71
N TYR A 87 -13.27 8.65 11.76
CA TYR A 87 -12.16 9.59 11.80
C TYR A 87 -12.50 10.95 11.19
N ARG A 88 -11.89 11.99 11.78
CA ARG A 88 -11.62 13.28 11.14
C ARG A 88 -10.15 13.30 10.70
N PHE A 89 -9.92 13.70 9.46
CA PHE A 89 -8.61 13.77 8.84
C PHE A 89 -7.84 15.00 9.34
N ARG A 90 -6.54 14.85 9.64
CA ARG A 90 -5.62 15.97 9.86
C ARG A 90 -4.35 15.75 9.03
N CYS A 91 -4.27 16.41 7.89
CA CYS A 91 -3.07 16.40 7.06
C CYS A 91 -2.07 17.41 7.62
N LEU A 92 -0.85 16.97 7.91
CA LEU A 92 0.28 17.85 8.20
C LEU A 92 1.18 17.85 6.97
N GLY A 93 0.88 18.73 6.02
CA GLY A 93 1.76 18.94 4.87
C GLY A 93 2.99 19.73 5.29
N LEU A 94 4.17 19.11 5.22
CA LEU A 94 5.46 19.81 5.21
C LEU A 94 5.86 20.00 3.74
N GLY A 95 5.23 20.96 3.06
CA GLY A 95 5.52 21.25 1.66
C GLY A 95 4.46 22.15 1.01
N ASN A 96 4.91 22.99 0.07
CA ASN A 96 4.12 24.06 -0.55
C ASN A 96 3.17 23.59 -1.67
N GLU A 97 2.74 22.33 -1.69
CA GLU A 97 1.84 21.84 -2.74
C GLU A 97 0.52 21.32 -2.17
N ALA A 98 -0.55 22.01 -2.52
CA ALA A 98 -1.94 21.68 -2.21
C ALA A 98 -2.46 20.38 -2.90
N CYS A 99 -1.59 19.51 -3.44
CA CYS A 99 -1.98 18.64 -4.56
C CYS A 99 -2.26 17.15 -4.27
N LEU A 100 -2.07 16.61 -3.05
CA LEU A 100 -2.41 15.20 -2.79
C LEU A 100 -3.61 14.98 -1.85
N ASN A 101 -3.97 15.98 -1.04
CA ASN A 101 -4.98 15.80 0.02
C ASN A 101 -6.41 15.66 -0.53
N ALA A 102 -6.78 16.47 -1.53
CA ALA A 102 -8.11 16.40 -2.15
C ALA A 102 -8.31 15.11 -2.95
N VAL A 103 -7.25 14.68 -3.66
CA VAL A 103 -7.27 13.42 -4.40
C VAL A 103 -7.40 12.26 -3.43
N VAL A 104 -6.53 12.18 -2.41
CA VAL A 104 -6.58 11.13 -1.37
C VAL A 104 -7.93 11.11 -0.65
N ALA A 105 -8.52 12.26 -0.32
CA ALA A 105 -9.85 12.33 0.26
C ALA A 105 -10.93 11.79 -0.70
N ALA A 106 -10.85 12.11 -2.00
CA ALA A 106 -11.71 11.53 -3.02
C ALA A 106 -11.47 10.03 -3.23
N LEU A 107 -10.25 9.53 -3.03
CA LEU A 107 -9.96 8.09 -3.10
C LEU A 107 -10.58 7.33 -1.93
N SER A 108 -10.79 7.96 -0.76
CA SER A 108 -11.39 7.30 0.40
C SER A 108 -12.80 6.75 0.12
N THR A 109 -13.58 7.44 -0.72
CA THR A 109 -14.92 7.02 -1.12
C THR A 109 -14.89 5.88 -2.14
N VAL A 110 -13.84 5.80 -2.96
CA VAL A 110 -13.62 4.71 -3.93
C VAL A 110 -13.08 3.44 -3.24
N LEU A 111 -12.20 3.62 -2.26
CA LEU A 111 -11.52 2.52 -1.55
C LEU A 111 -12.31 2.01 -0.34
N ASN A 112 -13.44 2.64 0.01
CA ASN A 112 -14.20 2.39 1.25
C ASN A 112 -13.29 2.33 2.49
N CYS A 113 -12.30 3.22 2.56
CA CYS A 113 -11.33 3.23 3.66
C CYS A 113 -10.98 4.64 4.09
N THR A 114 -10.73 4.83 5.39
CA THR A 114 -10.28 6.12 5.92
C THR A 114 -8.75 6.21 5.86
N ILE A 115 -8.23 7.14 5.06
CA ILE A 115 -6.79 7.39 4.94
C ILE A 115 -6.33 8.36 6.04
N VAL A 116 -5.76 7.83 7.12
CA VAL A 116 -5.41 8.64 8.30
C VAL A 116 -4.16 9.51 8.08
N HIS A 117 -3.23 9.09 7.22
CA HIS A 117 -1.96 9.77 7.00
C HIS A 117 -1.37 9.47 5.62
N VAL A 118 -0.86 10.51 4.96
CA VAL A 118 -0.14 10.40 3.68
C VAL A 118 1.17 11.17 3.79
N CYS A 119 2.29 10.52 3.45
CA CYS A 119 3.58 11.18 3.28
C CYS A 119 3.86 11.32 1.79
N CYS A 120 4.05 12.56 1.33
CA CYS A 120 4.59 12.86 0.01
C CYS A 120 6.08 13.19 0.21
N TYR A 121 6.95 12.62 -0.61
CA TYR A 121 8.38 12.96 -0.71
C TYR A 121 8.67 13.39 -2.13
#